data_AF-A0A7Y5SUP3-F1
#
_entry.id   AF-A0A7Y5SUP3-F1
#
_cell.length_a   1.000
_cell.length_b   1.000
_cell.length_c   1.000
_cell.angle_alpha   90.00
_cell.angle_beta   90.00
_cell.angle_gamma   90.00
#
_symmetry.space_group_name_H-M   'P 1'
#
loop_
_entity.id
_entity.type
_entity.pdbx_description
1 polymer ?
#
loop_
_entity_poly.entity_id
_entity_poly.type
_entity_poly.pdbx_seq_one_letter_code
_entity_poly.pdbx_strand_id
1 'polypeptide(L)'
;MPAGDDIAQTTGWLAERTDLLVALMVLLAGLVLAAWGWAQSRKARVARGADQEAMRDAERLGADLRELTQRLAHEMDAKADRIERLLAKADERIARLQDPPPALQRVHDRSASAGEPEHAKVHALADEGLPIVEIARRVGKPTGQVELILALRRGSVSL
;
A
#
# COMPACT_ATOMS: atom_id res chain seq x y z
N MET A 1 -61.92 -30.74 -91.88
CA MET A 1 -60.78 -30.21 -91.12
C MET A 1 -61.29 -29.29 -90.03
N PRO A 2 -61.28 -29.74 -88.76
CA PRO A 2 -61.27 -28.84 -87.59
C PRO A 2 -60.09 -29.21 -86.68
N ALA A 3 -59.07 -28.36 -86.64
CA ALA A 3 -57.94 -28.44 -85.71
C ALA A 3 -57.64 -27.00 -85.29
N GLY A 4 -58.18 -26.56 -84.15
CA GLY A 4 -58.06 -25.15 -83.75
C GLY A 4 -58.44 -24.77 -82.32
N ASP A 5 -59.27 -25.55 -81.61
CA ASP A 5 -59.83 -25.11 -80.32
C ASP A 5 -59.17 -25.68 -79.05
N ASP A 6 -58.21 -26.60 -79.15
CA ASP A 6 -57.67 -27.29 -77.96
C ASP A 6 -56.54 -26.52 -77.22
N ILE A 7 -56.03 -25.42 -77.78
CA ILE A 7 -54.87 -24.71 -77.19
C ILE A 7 -55.33 -23.70 -76.12
N ALA A 8 -56.59 -23.25 -76.15
CA ALA A 8 -57.09 -22.23 -75.22
C ALA A 8 -57.41 -22.75 -73.81
N GLN A 9 -57.62 -24.07 -73.63
CA GLN A 9 -57.99 -24.62 -72.32
C GLN A 9 -56.79 -24.99 -71.43
N THR A 10 -55.59 -25.14 -71.99
CA THR A 10 -54.41 -25.57 -71.21
C THR A 10 -53.70 -24.42 -70.47
N THR A 11 -54.00 -23.16 -70.81
CA THR A 11 -53.36 -21.98 -70.20
C THR A 11 -54.00 -21.56 -68.87
N GLY A 12 -55.28 -21.86 -68.65
CA GLY A 12 -55.98 -21.51 -67.40
C GLY A 12 -55.45 -22.26 -66.17
N TRP A 13 -55.06 -23.53 -66.34
CA TRP A 13 -54.55 -24.36 -65.23
C TRP A 13 -53.14 -23.95 -64.75
N LEU A 14 -52.35 -23.32 -65.63
CA LEU A 14 -51.03 -22.81 -65.28
C LEU A 14 -51.09 -21.53 -64.44
N ALA A 15 -52.13 -20.70 -64.62
CA ALA A 15 -52.29 -19.44 -63.90
C ALA A 15 -52.67 -19.64 -62.41
N GLU A 16 -53.58 -20.56 -62.10
CA GLU A 16 -53.92 -20.87 -60.69
C GLU A 16 -52.72 -21.45 -59.92
N ARG A 17 -51.86 -22.20 -60.60
CA ARG A 17 -50.69 -22.82 -59.97
C ARG A 17 -49.60 -21.80 -59.65
N THR A 18 -49.47 -20.73 -60.43
CA THR A 18 -48.51 -19.65 -60.15
C THR A 18 -48.91 -18.81 -58.94
N ASP A 19 -50.21 -18.53 -58.75
CA ASP A 19 -50.68 -17.74 -57.61
C ASP A 19 -50.45 -18.44 -56.27
N LEU A 20 -50.66 -19.77 -56.21
CA LEU A 20 -50.37 -20.56 -55.01
C LEU A 20 -48.87 -20.55 -54.65
N LEU A 21 -47.99 -20.62 -55.65
CA LEU A 21 -46.55 -20.56 -55.43
C LEU A 21 -46.10 -19.19 -54.92
N VAL A 22 -46.66 -18.11 -55.47
CA VAL A 22 -46.38 -16.74 -55.01
C VAL A 22 -46.88 -16.56 -53.57
N ALA A 23 -48.10 -17.00 -53.26
CA ALA A 23 -48.64 -16.93 -51.90
C ALA A 23 -47.77 -17.72 -50.89
N LEU A 24 -47.32 -18.93 -51.26
CA LEU A 24 -46.44 -19.73 -50.42
C LEU A 24 -45.09 -19.05 -50.18
N MET A 25 -44.48 -18.47 -51.22
CA MET A 25 -43.22 -17.74 -51.13
C MET A 25 -43.33 -16.54 -50.21
N VAL A 26 -44.42 -15.77 -50.30
CA VAL A 26 -44.68 -14.62 -49.40
C VAL A 26 -44.82 -15.09 -47.96
N LEU A 27 -45.53 -16.20 -47.73
CA LEU A 27 -45.75 -16.75 -46.38
C LEU A 27 -44.43 -17.27 -45.77
N LEU A 28 -43.61 -17.96 -46.56
CA LEU A 28 -42.27 -18.39 -46.16
C LEU A 28 -41.35 -17.20 -45.87
N ALA A 29 -41.34 -16.18 -46.74
CA ALA A 29 -40.56 -14.97 -46.53
C ALA A 29 -40.98 -14.24 -45.24
N GLY A 30 -42.29 -14.16 -44.97
CA GLY A 30 -42.83 -13.60 -43.74
C GLY A 30 -42.39 -14.39 -42.50
N LEU A 31 -42.43 -15.73 -42.55
CA LEU A 31 -41.96 -16.59 -41.47
C LEU A 31 -40.46 -16.43 -41.20
N VAL A 32 -39.64 -16.35 -42.26
CA VAL A 32 -38.19 -16.13 -42.15
C VAL A 32 -37.89 -14.76 -41.52
N LEU A 33 -38.57 -13.70 -41.96
CA LEU A 33 -38.40 -12.36 -41.38
C LEU A 33 -38.84 -12.31 -39.92
N ALA A 34 -39.96 -12.95 -39.57
CA ALA A 34 -40.42 -13.04 -38.18
C ALA A 34 -39.44 -13.82 -37.29
N ALA A 35 -38.93 -14.96 -37.77
CA ALA A 35 -37.93 -15.75 -37.06
C ALA A 35 -36.61 -14.97 -36.88
N TRP A 36 -36.19 -14.23 -37.91
CA TRP A 36 -34.99 -13.40 -37.85
C TRP A 36 -35.15 -12.23 -36.87
N GLY A 37 -36.28 -11.51 -36.92
CA GLY A 37 -36.61 -10.45 -35.97
C GLY A 37 -36.66 -10.96 -34.53
N TRP A 38 -37.21 -12.17 -34.31
CA TRP A 38 -37.24 -12.77 -32.97
C TRP A 38 -35.85 -13.19 -32.48
N ALA A 39 -35.01 -13.76 -33.36
CA ALA A 39 -33.63 -14.08 -33.04
C ALA A 39 -32.79 -12.82 -32.73
N GLN A 40 -32.99 -11.74 -33.47
CA GLN A 40 -32.31 -10.46 -33.26
C GLN A 40 -32.75 -9.80 -31.95
N SER A 41 -34.04 -9.92 -31.61
CA SER A 41 -34.59 -9.45 -30.33
C SER A 41 -33.97 -10.18 -29.13
N ARG A 42 -33.68 -11.48 -29.27
CA ARG A 42 -33.03 -12.27 -28.21
C ARG A 42 -31.59 -11.80 -27.96
N LYS A 43 -30.82 -11.51 -29.01
CA LYS A 43 -29.44 -11.01 -28.88
C LYS A 43 -29.39 -9.66 -28.16
N ALA A 44 -30.32 -8.75 -28.47
CA ALA A 44 -30.40 -7.44 -27.81
C ALA A 44 -30.79 -7.52 -26.31
N ARG A 45 -31.54 -8.56 -25.90
CA ARG A 45 -31.86 -8.80 -24.48
C ARG A 45 -30.67 -9.35 -23.70
N VAL A 46 -29.89 -10.25 -24.29
CA VAL A 46 -28.68 -10.79 -23.66
C VAL A 46 -27.62 -9.70 -23.48
N ALA A 47 -27.39 -8.85 -24.49
CA ALA A 47 -26.43 -7.75 -24.40
C ALA A 47 -26.79 -6.77 -23.26
N ARG A 48 -28.08 -6.38 -23.16
CA ARG A 48 -28.56 -5.52 -22.06
C ARG A 48 -28.43 -6.15 -20.68
N GLY A 49 -28.61 -7.47 -20.59
CA GLY A 49 -28.42 -8.22 -19.34
C GLY A 49 -26.96 -8.21 -18.89
N ALA A 50 -26.04 -8.46 -19.82
CA ALA A 50 -24.60 -8.44 -19.55
C ALA A 50 -24.10 -7.06 -19.09
N ASP A 51 -24.56 -5.98 -19.72
CA ASP A 51 -24.23 -4.61 -19.29
C ASP A 51 -24.76 -4.31 -17.87
N GLN A 52 -25.96 -4.79 -17.56
CA GLN A 52 -26.56 -4.60 -16.24
C GLN A 52 -25.85 -5.41 -15.15
N GLU A 53 -25.39 -6.62 -15.47
CA GLU A 53 -24.56 -7.43 -14.57
C GLU A 53 -23.21 -6.78 -14.33
N ALA A 54 -22.52 -6.31 -15.38
CA ALA A 54 -21.26 -5.60 -15.25
C ALA A 54 -21.37 -4.33 -14.38
N MET A 55 -22.46 -3.57 -14.52
CA MET A 55 -22.68 -2.37 -13.70
C MET A 55 -22.93 -2.71 -12.23
N ARG A 56 -23.68 -3.79 -11.95
CA ARG A 56 -23.87 -4.28 -10.57
C ARG A 56 -22.57 -4.77 -9.94
N ASP A 57 -21.73 -5.45 -10.71
CA ASP A 57 -20.44 -5.92 -10.21
C ASP A 57 -19.47 -4.76 -9.97
N ALA A 58 -19.49 -3.73 -10.82
CA ALA A 58 -18.75 -2.50 -10.57
C ALA A 58 -19.23 -1.76 -9.30
N GLU A 59 -20.55 -1.69 -9.09
CA GLU A 59 -21.13 -1.11 -7.86
C GLU A 59 -20.72 -1.90 -6.61
N ARG A 60 -20.71 -3.23 -6.67
CA ARG A 60 -20.25 -4.11 -5.58
C ARG A 60 -18.78 -3.88 -5.27
N LEU A 61 -17.90 -3.91 -6.28
CA LEU A 61 -16.47 -3.63 -6.11
C LEU A 61 -16.24 -2.24 -5.51
N GLY A 62 -17.01 -1.24 -5.94
CA GLY A 62 -16.95 0.11 -5.38
C GLY A 62 -17.43 0.20 -3.93
N ALA A 63 -18.38 -0.64 -3.51
CA ALA A 63 -18.78 -0.74 -2.10
C ALA A 63 -17.68 -1.41 -1.27
N ASP A 64 -17.11 -2.51 -1.75
CA ASP A 64 -16.04 -3.25 -1.05
C ASP A 64 -14.78 -2.38 -0.87
N LEU A 65 -14.39 -1.61 -1.89
CA LEU A 65 -13.26 -0.67 -1.80
C LEU A 65 -13.51 0.44 -0.76
N ARG A 66 -14.76 0.93 -0.67
CA ARG A 66 -15.13 1.92 0.37
C ARG A 66 -15.09 1.30 1.77
N GLU A 67 -15.53 0.06 1.93
CA GLU A 67 -15.43 -0.65 3.20
C GLU A 67 -13.96 -0.89 3.61
N LEU A 68 -13.12 -1.35 2.67
CA LEU A 68 -11.69 -1.58 2.91
C LEU A 68 -10.96 -0.28 3.27
N THR A 69 -11.24 0.82 2.58
CA THR A 69 -10.64 2.13 2.89
C THR A 69 -11.09 2.66 4.25
N GLN A 70 -12.36 2.48 4.61
CA GLN A 70 -12.87 2.86 5.93
C GLN A 70 -12.23 2.01 7.05
N ARG A 71 -12.08 0.71 6.83
CA ARG A 71 -11.38 -0.18 7.77
C ARG A 71 -9.91 0.19 7.93
N LEU A 72 -9.23 0.50 6.82
CA LEU A 72 -7.84 0.92 6.83
C LEU A 72 -7.66 2.25 7.59
N ALA A 73 -8.55 3.21 7.38
CA ALA A 73 -8.55 4.48 8.13
C ALA A 73 -8.66 4.23 9.64
N HIS A 74 -9.62 3.39 10.05
CA HIS A 74 -9.80 3.04 11.45
C HIS A 74 -8.57 2.34 12.07
N GLU A 75 -7.90 1.46 11.31
CA GLU A 75 -6.67 0.81 11.76
C GLU A 75 -5.51 1.80 11.88
N MET A 76 -5.41 2.77 10.97
CA MET A 76 -4.40 3.84 11.04
C MET A 76 -4.61 4.73 12.25
N ASP A 77 -5.86 5.12 12.56
CA ASP A 77 -6.20 5.92 13.74
C ASP A 77 -5.79 5.17 15.03
N ALA A 78 -6.12 3.89 15.14
CA ALA A 78 -5.74 3.08 16.29
C ALA A 78 -4.21 2.95 16.46
N LYS A 79 -3.47 2.92 15.34
CA LYS A 79 -2.00 2.91 15.36
C LYS A 79 -1.43 4.28 15.75
N ALA A 80 -2.02 5.37 15.28
CA ALA A 80 -1.63 6.73 15.66
C ALA A 80 -1.76 6.92 17.18
N ASP A 81 -2.92 6.58 17.76
CA ASP A 81 -3.15 6.61 19.21
C ASP A 81 -2.11 5.80 19.99
N ARG A 82 -1.72 4.63 19.46
CA ARG A 82 -0.69 3.79 20.08
C ARG A 82 0.67 4.48 20.07
N ILE A 83 1.04 5.12 18.96
CA ILE A 83 2.30 5.84 18.84
C ILE A 83 2.32 7.04 19.79
N GLU A 84 1.24 7.82 19.86
CA GLU A 84 1.12 8.96 20.79
C GLU A 84 1.29 8.52 22.25
N ARG A 85 0.65 7.42 22.65
CA ARG A 85 0.82 6.85 24.00
C ARG A 85 2.25 6.40 24.28
N LEU A 86 2.93 5.81 23.29
CA LEU A 86 4.32 5.39 23.45
C LEU A 86 5.26 6.59 23.54
N LEU A 87 4.99 7.64 22.76
CA LEU A 87 5.75 8.90 22.80
C LEU A 87 5.63 9.56 24.17
N ALA A 88 4.40 9.72 24.67
CA ALA A 88 4.15 10.28 26.01
C ALA A 88 4.87 9.49 27.12
N LYS A 89 4.91 8.16 27.02
CA LYS A 89 5.64 7.30 27.96
C LYS A 89 7.16 7.45 27.83
N ALA A 90 7.66 7.66 26.62
CA ALA A 90 9.08 7.93 26.40
C ALA A 90 9.48 9.28 27.00
N ASP A 91 8.67 10.32 26.79
CA ASP A 91 8.89 11.65 27.35
C ASP A 91 8.85 11.63 28.88
N GLU A 92 7.90 10.91 29.49
CA GLU A 92 7.86 10.72 30.94
C GLU A 92 9.16 10.07 31.47
N ARG A 93 9.69 9.08 30.75
CA ARG A 93 10.95 8.43 31.13
C ARG A 93 12.14 9.37 30.96
N ILE A 94 12.17 10.17 29.90
CA ILE A 94 13.23 11.16 29.68
C ILE A 94 13.18 12.21 30.78
N ALA A 95 12.01 12.73 31.15
CA ALA A 95 11.83 13.68 32.23
C ALA A 95 12.33 13.11 33.57
N ARG A 96 12.00 11.85 33.88
CA ARG A 96 12.51 11.15 35.08
C ARG A 96 14.03 10.97 35.09
N LEU A 97 14.68 10.88 33.93
CA LEU A 97 16.13 10.76 33.82
C LEU A 97 16.84 12.13 33.82
N GLN A 98 16.19 13.16 33.29
CA GLN A 98 16.68 14.54 33.31
C GLN A 98 16.58 15.20 34.69
N ASP A 99 15.65 14.72 35.53
CA ASP A 99 15.59 15.05 36.96
C ASP A 99 16.12 13.87 37.78
N PRO A 100 17.44 13.56 37.70
CA PRO A 100 18.00 12.45 38.45
C PRO A 100 17.77 12.72 39.94
N PRO A 101 17.33 11.72 40.72
CA PRO A 101 17.17 11.89 42.15
C PRO A 101 18.48 12.41 42.75
N PRO A 102 18.43 13.30 43.75
CA PRO A 102 19.62 13.96 44.31
C PRO A 102 20.66 12.96 44.87
N ALA A 103 20.25 11.72 45.12
CA ALA A 103 21.15 10.62 45.47
C ALA A 103 22.10 10.23 44.32
N LEU A 104 21.62 10.17 43.08
CA LEU A 104 22.46 9.87 41.90
C LEU A 104 23.33 11.07 41.53
N GLN A 105 22.81 12.28 41.67
CA GLN A 105 23.58 13.51 41.41
C GLN A 105 24.78 13.62 42.35
N ARG A 106 24.62 13.29 43.64
CA ARG A 106 25.74 13.21 44.59
C ARG A 106 26.79 12.16 44.22
N VAL A 107 26.41 11.05 43.59
CA VAL A 107 27.40 10.04 43.13
C VAL A 107 28.17 10.59 41.94
N HIS A 108 27.49 11.26 41.00
CA HIS A 108 28.15 11.86 39.85
C HIS A 108 29.07 13.02 40.24
N ASP A 109 28.61 13.93 41.12
CA ASP A 109 29.41 15.03 41.65
C ASP A 109 30.60 14.52 42.47
N ARG A 110 30.40 13.44 43.25
CA ARG A 110 31.48 12.82 44.03
C ARG A 110 32.50 12.10 43.14
N SER A 111 32.07 11.50 42.02
CA SER A 111 32.99 10.94 41.01
C SER A 111 33.70 12.01 40.19
N ALA A 112 33.04 13.11 39.86
CA ALA A 112 33.63 14.25 39.17
C ALA A 112 34.69 14.94 40.05
N SER A 113 34.33 15.22 41.31
CA SER A 113 35.23 15.85 42.29
C SER A 113 36.38 14.95 42.75
N ALA A 114 36.20 13.62 42.81
CA ALA A 114 37.25 12.71 43.24
C ALA A 114 38.31 12.41 42.16
N GLY A 115 37.99 12.59 40.87
CA GLY A 115 38.92 12.32 39.76
C GLY A 115 39.79 13.51 39.33
N GLU A 116 39.37 14.73 39.67
CA GLU A 116 39.96 15.98 39.17
C GLU A 116 41.45 16.19 39.55
N PRO A 117 41.91 15.93 40.80
CA PRO A 117 43.32 16.12 41.13
C PRO A 117 44.23 15.07 40.49
N GLU A 118 43.74 13.86 40.22
CA GLU A 118 44.53 12.80 39.58
C GLU A 118 44.63 12.99 38.06
N HIS A 119 43.54 13.45 37.42
CA HIS A 119 43.54 13.77 35.99
C HIS A 119 44.44 14.97 35.68
N ALA A 120 44.43 15.99 36.54
CA ALA A 120 45.34 17.13 36.42
C ALA A 120 46.82 16.68 36.43
N LYS A 121 47.17 15.70 37.26
CA LYS A 121 48.53 15.14 37.33
C LYS A 121 48.92 14.38 36.06
N VAL A 122 47.99 13.61 35.48
CA VAL A 122 48.19 12.94 34.18
C VAL A 122 48.41 13.97 33.06
N HIS A 123 47.66 15.07 33.05
CA HIS A 123 47.80 16.13 32.06
C HIS A 123 49.10 16.90 32.20
N ALA A 124 49.50 17.28 33.43
CA ALA A 124 50.76 17.96 33.67
C ALA A 124 51.96 17.14 33.16
N LEU A 125 52.00 15.83 33.46
CA LEU A 125 53.06 14.93 32.98
C LEU A 125 53.04 14.75 31.45
N ALA A 126 51.86 14.79 30.83
CA ALA A 126 51.76 14.75 29.37
C ALA A 126 52.23 16.06 28.71
N ASP A 127 51.95 17.20 29.33
CA ASP A 127 52.40 18.53 28.88
C ASP A 127 53.92 18.69 29.07
N GLU A 128 54.53 17.97 30.02
CA GLU A 128 55.99 17.78 30.13
C GLU A 128 56.59 16.89 29.01
N GLY A 129 55.75 16.26 28.18
CA GLY A 129 56.17 15.42 27.05
C GLY A 129 56.53 13.98 27.42
N LEU A 130 56.15 13.49 28.60
CA LEU A 130 56.47 12.12 29.01
C LEU A 130 55.69 11.08 28.19
N PRO A 131 56.27 9.90 27.91
CA PRO A 131 55.56 8.81 27.24
C PRO A 131 54.49 8.20 28.15
N ILE A 132 53.39 7.75 27.55
CA ILE A 132 52.17 7.26 28.25
C ILE A 132 52.49 6.18 29.29
N VAL A 133 53.38 5.24 28.97
CA VAL A 133 53.77 4.15 29.88
C VAL A 133 54.49 4.69 31.13
N GLU A 134 55.26 5.77 30.99
CA GLU A 134 55.98 6.39 32.10
C GLU A 134 55.05 7.24 32.98
N ILE A 135 54.07 7.92 32.37
CA ILE A 135 52.97 8.58 33.08
C ILE A 135 52.20 7.55 33.91
N ALA A 136 51.81 6.43 33.31
CA ALA A 136 51.10 5.33 33.97
C ALA A 136 51.87 4.79 35.17
N ARG A 137 53.18 4.55 35.02
CA ARG A 137 54.06 4.12 36.11
C ARG A 137 54.16 5.16 37.23
N ARG A 138 54.28 6.46 36.91
CA ARG A 138 54.46 7.54 37.89
C ARG A 138 53.19 7.89 38.66
N VAL A 139 52.03 7.70 38.03
CA VAL A 139 50.71 7.93 38.63
C VAL A 139 50.17 6.65 39.30
N GLY A 140 50.73 5.48 39.01
CA GLY A 140 50.29 4.19 39.57
C GLY A 140 48.98 3.69 38.96
N LYS A 141 48.73 3.98 37.68
CA LYS A 141 47.51 3.59 36.95
C LYS A 141 47.82 2.71 35.75
N PRO A 142 46.86 1.88 35.29
CA PRO A 142 47.02 1.12 34.06
C PRO A 142 47.18 2.04 32.84
N THR A 143 48.01 1.65 31.87
CA THR A 143 48.27 2.42 30.65
C THR A 143 46.99 2.81 29.90
N GLY A 144 46.03 1.88 29.77
CA GLY A 144 44.76 2.15 29.10
C GLY A 144 43.90 3.22 29.80
N GLN A 145 44.00 3.33 31.13
CA GLN A 145 43.30 4.40 31.87
C GLN A 145 43.92 5.77 31.59
N VAL A 146 45.26 5.84 31.49
CA VAL A 146 45.97 7.06 31.12
C VAL A 146 45.64 7.48 29.68
N GLU A 147 45.62 6.53 28.74
CA GLU A 147 45.20 6.77 27.36
C GLU A 147 43.79 7.34 27.27
N LEU A 148 42.85 6.77 28.02
CA LEU A 148 41.47 7.25 28.09
C LEU A 148 41.40 8.70 28.60
N ILE A 149 42.11 9.02 29.69
CA ILE A 149 42.16 10.38 30.26
C ILE A 149 42.71 11.38 29.22
N LEU A 150 43.78 11.03 28.51
CA LEU A 150 44.36 11.89 27.47
C LEU A 150 43.45 12.00 26.23
N ALA A 151 42.73 10.93 25.87
CA ALA A 151 41.77 10.94 24.77
C ALA A 151 40.57 11.85 25.07
N LEU A 152 40.04 11.82 26.30
CA LEU A 152 38.93 12.67 26.73
C LEU A 152 39.29 14.17 26.63
N ARG A 153 40.52 14.57 27.00
CA ARG A 153 41.01 15.94 26.82
C ARG A 153 41.06 16.39 25.36
N ARG A 154 41.43 15.48 24.43
CA ARG A 154 41.47 15.81 23.00
C ARG A 154 40.06 15.95 22.41
N GLY A 155 39.12 15.11 22.88
CA GLY A 155 37.72 15.14 22.45
C GLY A 155 36.97 16.39 22.89
N SER A 156 37.28 16.95 24.06
CA SER A 156 36.61 18.17 24.56
C SER A 156 37.07 19.47 23.86
N VAL A 157 38.27 19.48 23.27
CA VAL A 157 38.83 20.68 22.59
C VAL A 157 38.38 20.78 21.12
N SER A 158 37.76 19.74 20.55
CA SER A 158 37.31 19.72 19.14
C SER A 158 35.81 20.02 18.94
N LEU A 159 35.10 20.51 19.95
CA LEU A 159 33.69 20.93 19.88
C LEU A 159 33.59 22.44 20.07
#